data_AF-A0A2A2IAD4-F1
#
_entry.id   AF-A0A2A2IAD4-F1
#
_cell.length_a   1.000
_cell.length_b   1.000
_cell.length_c   1.000
_cell.angle_alpha   90.00
_cell.angle_beta   90.00
_cell.angle_gamma   90.00
#
_symmetry.space_group_name_H-M   'P 1'
#
loop_
_entity.id
_entity.type
_entity.pdbx_description
1 polymer ?
#
loop_
_entity_poly.entity_id
_entity_poly.type
_entity_poly.pdbx_seq_one_letter_code
_entity_poly.pdbx_strand_id
1 'polypeptide(L)'
;MKQVLLSFFVVGFVLLAGCSNSNEIVFSSEASFSVEERYYSDEKDHYSLLILGDENVGKIDWFDWQEENNIRNVNTFNFAKLTPEEAKKRFKFLELEELPAYLAFDNNNIVLQTNNEEELIKFLQDKVPESWNY
;
A
#
# COMPACT_ATOMS: atom_id res chain seq x y z
N MET A 1 -18.56 73.96 -9.45
CA MET A 1 -17.22 74.52 -9.76
C MET A 1 -16.18 73.42 -9.58
N LYS A 2 -15.34 73.23 -10.62
CA LYS A 2 -13.95 72.70 -10.62
C LYS A 2 -13.76 71.29 -10.03
N GLN A 3 -13.72 70.24 -10.85
CA GLN A 3 -12.52 69.71 -11.55
C GLN A 3 -11.22 69.83 -10.77
N VAL A 4 -10.49 68.71 -10.60
CA VAL A 4 -9.22 68.41 -11.30
C VAL A 4 -8.39 67.33 -10.57
N LEU A 5 -8.06 66.30 -11.35
CA LEU A 5 -6.87 65.44 -11.41
C LEU A 5 -6.34 64.64 -10.19
N LEU A 6 -6.33 63.31 -10.41
CA LEU A 6 -5.11 62.50 -10.63
C LEU A 6 -3.86 62.93 -9.86
N SER A 7 -3.44 62.08 -8.90
CA SER A 7 -2.02 61.94 -8.60
C SER A 7 -1.72 60.48 -8.27
N PHE A 8 -1.17 59.78 -9.26
CA PHE A 8 -0.36 58.59 -9.07
C PHE A 8 0.87 59.01 -8.25
N PHE A 9 0.92 58.66 -6.97
CA PHE A 9 2.19 58.60 -6.25
C PHE A 9 2.54 57.14 -6.01
N VAL A 10 3.40 56.66 -6.90
CA VAL A 10 4.25 55.50 -6.75
C VAL A 10 5.01 55.66 -5.43
N VAL A 11 4.61 54.91 -4.41
CA VAL A 11 5.47 54.63 -3.27
C VAL A 11 5.78 53.15 -3.33
N GLY A 12 6.83 52.86 -4.10
CA GLY A 12 7.54 51.59 -4.00
C GLY A 12 8.08 51.46 -2.58
N PHE A 13 7.45 50.60 -1.80
CA PHE A 13 8.12 49.96 -0.68
C PHE A 13 8.45 48.54 -1.11
N VAL A 14 9.68 48.40 -1.61
CA VAL A 14 10.38 47.13 -1.74
C VAL A 14 10.53 46.57 -0.33
N LEU A 15 9.61 45.70 0.09
CA LEU A 15 9.86 44.77 1.19
C LEU A 15 10.34 43.45 0.59
N LEU A 16 11.58 43.48 0.13
CA LEU A 16 12.44 42.30 0.10
C LEU A 16 12.75 41.96 1.56
N ALA A 17 11.91 41.13 2.17
CA ALA A 17 12.21 40.47 3.42
C ALA A 17 11.78 39.00 3.31
N GLY A 18 12.78 38.16 3.02
CA GLY A 18 12.81 36.78 3.50
C GLY A 18 12.09 35.74 2.66
N CYS A 19 12.74 35.25 1.60
CA CYS A 19 12.65 33.82 1.30
C CYS A 19 13.27 33.06 2.48
N SER A 20 12.44 32.55 3.37
CA SER A 20 12.74 31.29 4.06
C SER A 20 11.79 30.27 3.45
N ASN A 21 12.37 29.36 2.67
CA ASN A 21 11.70 28.26 2.01
C ASN A 21 11.20 27.28 3.08
N SER A 22 10.12 27.65 3.76
CA SER A 22 9.33 26.75 4.57
C SER A 22 8.20 26.28 3.67
N ASN A 23 8.48 25.21 2.92
CA ASN A 23 7.43 24.33 2.46
C ASN A 23 6.78 23.72 3.71
N GLU A 24 5.93 24.50 4.39
CA GLU A 24 4.82 23.92 5.10
C GLU A 24 3.88 23.42 4.02
N ILE A 25 4.12 22.17 3.61
CA ILE A 25 3.11 21.38 2.93
C ILE A 25 1.98 21.26 3.95
N VAL A 26 1.02 22.16 3.85
CA VAL A 26 -0.31 22.01 4.42
C VAL A 26 -0.89 20.78 3.73
N PHE A 27 -0.70 19.61 4.37
CA PHE A 27 -1.29 18.36 3.95
C PHE A 27 -2.79 18.49 4.19
N SER A 28 -3.51 18.98 3.18
CA SER A 28 -4.97 18.98 3.17
C SER A 28 -5.44 17.54 3.36
N SER A 29 -6.15 17.34 4.46
CA SER A 29 -6.65 16.10 5.01
C SER A 29 -7.80 15.48 4.20
N GLU A 30 -7.56 15.06 2.95
CA GLU A 30 -8.57 14.35 2.15
C GLU A 30 -7.96 13.20 1.34
N ALA A 31 -7.44 12.21 2.07
CA ALA A 31 -7.42 10.78 1.74
C ALA A 31 -6.55 10.05 2.78
N SER A 32 -7.09 9.81 3.98
CA SER A 32 -6.44 8.94 4.95
C SER A 32 -6.65 7.48 4.52
N PHE A 33 -5.99 7.03 3.45
CA PHE A 33 -5.93 5.61 3.15
C PHE A 33 -5.28 4.92 4.35
N SER A 34 -5.98 3.97 4.96
CA SER A 34 -5.37 3.13 5.99
C SER A 34 -4.13 2.43 5.41
N VAL A 35 -3.17 2.08 6.26
CA VAL A 35 -1.96 1.33 5.82
C VAL A 35 -2.36 0.01 5.15
N GLU A 36 -3.51 -0.55 5.55
CA GLU A 36 -4.13 -1.76 5.01
C GLU A 36 -4.58 -1.60 3.56
N GLU A 37 -5.27 -0.51 3.23
CA GLU A 37 -5.79 -0.25 1.87
C GLU A 37 -4.71 -0.24 0.78
N ARG A 38 -3.45 0.01 1.15
CA ARG A 38 -2.31 -0.03 0.21
C ARG A 38 -1.99 -1.44 -0.29
N TYR A 39 -2.50 -2.46 0.38
CA TYR A 39 -2.27 -3.86 0.04
C TYR A 39 -3.43 -4.49 -0.72
N TYR A 40 -4.57 -3.81 -0.88
CA TYR A 40 -5.71 -4.32 -1.63
C TYR A 40 -5.35 -4.62 -3.07
N SER A 41 -5.96 -5.67 -3.63
CA SER A 41 -5.83 -5.95 -5.05
C SER A 41 -6.50 -4.84 -5.86
N ASP A 42 -5.84 -4.41 -6.94
CA ASP A 42 -6.37 -3.46 -7.90
C ASP A 42 -7.23 -4.12 -8.99
N GLU A 43 -7.23 -5.45 -9.06
CA GLU A 43 -7.94 -6.23 -10.08
C GLU A 43 -9.05 -7.07 -9.45
N LYS A 44 -10.20 -7.09 -10.10
CA LYS A 44 -11.34 -7.88 -9.64
C LYS A 44 -10.99 -9.37 -9.75
N ASP A 45 -11.44 -10.16 -8.77
CA ASP A 45 -11.26 -11.62 -8.71
C ASP A 45 -9.78 -12.06 -8.62
N HIS A 46 -8.88 -11.12 -8.31
CA HIS A 46 -7.48 -11.36 -8.02
C HIS A 46 -7.13 -10.96 -6.59
N TYR A 47 -6.01 -11.49 -6.13
CA TYR A 47 -5.46 -11.22 -4.82
C TYR A 47 -4.11 -10.52 -4.92
N SER A 48 -3.88 -9.63 -3.96
CA SER A 48 -2.57 -9.10 -3.63
C SER A 48 -2.09 -9.83 -2.38
N LEU A 49 -0.86 -10.34 -2.40
CA LEU A 49 -0.27 -11.02 -1.27
C LEU A 49 0.66 -10.10 -0.49
N LEU A 50 0.61 -10.18 0.84
CA LEU A 50 1.63 -9.66 1.73
C LEU A 50 2.24 -10.81 2.50
N ILE A 51 3.55 -10.99 2.35
CA ILE A 51 4.31 -12.06 2.95
C ILE A 51 5.31 -11.43 3.93
N LEU A 52 5.12 -11.74 5.20
CA LEU A 52 5.91 -11.24 6.32
C LEU A 52 6.78 -12.38 6.83
N GLY A 53 8.06 -12.12 7.10
CA GLY A 53 8.94 -13.13 7.65
C GLY A 53 10.39 -12.68 7.70
N ASP A 54 11.28 -13.65 7.90
CA ASP A 54 12.70 -13.41 8.09
C ASP A 54 13.45 -13.14 6.76
N GLU A 55 14.77 -13.32 6.75
CA GLU A 55 15.60 -13.16 5.55
C GLU A 55 15.22 -14.08 4.37
N ASN A 56 14.46 -15.15 4.61
CA ASN A 56 14.06 -16.11 3.59
C ASN A 56 12.87 -15.64 2.76
N VAL A 57 12.09 -14.67 3.27
CA VAL A 57 11.01 -14.05 2.51
C VAL A 57 11.56 -13.33 1.28
N GLY A 58 11.01 -13.67 0.10
CA GLY A 58 11.48 -13.14 -1.19
C GLY A 58 12.77 -13.76 -1.73
N LYS A 59 13.26 -14.87 -1.14
CA LYS A 59 14.24 -15.74 -1.80
C LYS A 59 13.60 -16.76 -2.75
N ILE A 60 12.33 -17.08 -2.51
CA ILE A 60 11.50 -17.87 -3.42
C ILE A 60 11.24 -17.05 -4.67
N ASP A 61 11.36 -17.67 -5.85
CA ASP A 61 10.83 -17.09 -7.08
C ASP A 61 9.31 -17.30 -7.05
N TRP A 62 8.58 -16.22 -6.79
CA TRP A 62 7.13 -16.29 -6.60
C TRP A 62 6.38 -16.53 -7.91
N PHE A 63 7.01 -16.28 -9.06
CA PHE A 63 6.43 -16.64 -10.35
C PHE A 63 6.50 -18.15 -10.57
N ASP A 64 7.66 -18.75 -10.33
CA ASP A 64 7.81 -20.22 -10.39
C ASP A 64 6.89 -20.89 -9.37
N TRP A 65 6.83 -20.36 -8.15
CA TRP A 65 5.91 -20.86 -7.11
C TRP A 65 4.44 -20.81 -7.56
N GLN A 66 4.01 -19.75 -8.24
CA GLN A 66 2.65 -19.69 -8.79
C GLN A 66 2.41 -20.76 -9.85
N GLU A 67 3.36 -20.94 -10.77
CA GLU A 67 3.26 -21.92 -11.84
C GLU A 67 3.20 -23.35 -11.30
N GLU A 68 4.12 -23.69 -10.40
CA GLU A 68 4.21 -25.01 -9.76
C GLU A 68 2.94 -25.37 -8.97
N ASN A 69 2.31 -24.37 -8.34
CA ASN A 69 1.09 -24.55 -7.57
C ASN A 69 -0.19 -24.30 -8.37
N ASN A 70 -0.10 -24.04 -9.68
CA ASN A 70 -1.23 -23.71 -10.56
C ASN A 70 -2.11 -22.55 -10.03
N ILE A 71 -1.47 -21.53 -9.49
CA ILE A 71 -2.10 -20.31 -8.95
C ILE A 71 -2.06 -19.22 -10.00
N ARG A 72 -3.24 -18.74 -10.42
CA ARG A 72 -3.35 -17.74 -11.49
C ARG A 72 -4.02 -16.43 -11.05
N ASN A 73 -4.62 -16.41 -9.86
CA ASN A 73 -5.41 -15.31 -9.30
C ASN A 73 -4.60 -14.42 -8.36
N VAL A 74 -3.27 -14.36 -8.49
CA VAL A 74 -2.42 -13.43 -7.73
C VAL A 74 -1.68 -12.54 -8.71
N ASN A 75 -1.86 -11.22 -8.56
CA ASN A 75 -1.26 -10.23 -9.46
C ASN A 75 -0.14 -9.42 -8.80
N THR A 76 -0.09 -9.40 -7.47
CA THR A 76 0.84 -8.58 -6.70
C THR A 76 1.42 -9.37 -5.54
N PHE A 77 2.73 -9.29 -5.36
CA PHE A 77 3.43 -9.83 -4.19
C PHE A 77 4.16 -8.71 -3.46
N ASN A 78 3.82 -8.53 -2.19
CA ASN A 78 4.48 -7.61 -1.27
C ASN A 78 5.26 -8.41 -0.25
N PHE A 79 6.53 -8.05 -0.06
CA PHE A 79 7.42 -8.73 0.87
C PHE A 79 7.86 -7.77 1.96
N ALA A 80 7.83 -8.25 3.20
CA ALA A 80 8.42 -7.52 4.30
C ALA A 80 9.33 -8.47 5.10
N LYS A 81 10.64 -8.17 5.04
CA LYS A 81 11.66 -8.83 5.85
C LYS A 81 11.72 -8.14 7.21
N LEU A 82 11.24 -8.81 8.24
CA LEU A 82 11.04 -8.25 9.58
C LEU A 82 11.31 -9.33 10.64
N THR A 83 11.70 -8.90 11.83
CA THR A 83 11.56 -9.70 13.04
C THR A 83 10.09 -9.76 13.51
N PRO A 84 9.69 -10.75 14.35
CA PRO A 84 8.35 -10.80 14.92
C PRO A 84 7.95 -9.53 15.68
N GLU A 85 8.90 -8.89 16.37
CA GLU A 85 8.65 -7.64 17.11
C GLU A 85 8.37 -6.46 16.17
N GLU A 86 9.13 -6.35 15.08
CA GLU A 86 8.92 -5.33 14.05
C GLU A 86 7.60 -5.53 13.32
N ALA A 87 7.23 -6.78 13.03
CA ALA A 87 5.95 -7.14 12.43
C ALA A 87 4.78 -6.65 13.29
N LYS A 88 4.77 -7.02 14.59
CA LYS A 88 3.76 -6.57 15.55
C LYS A 88 3.71 -5.04 15.69
N LYS A 89 4.86 -4.35 15.59
CA LYS A 89 4.93 -2.89 15.68
C LYS A 89 4.45 -2.18 14.43
N ARG A 90 4.77 -2.69 13.24
CA ARG A 90 4.47 -2.07 11.94
C ARG A 90 3.05 -2.39 11.47
N PHE A 91 2.61 -3.61 11.70
CA PHE A 91 1.31 -4.11 11.29
C PHE A 91 0.42 -4.34 12.52
N LYS A 92 0.28 -3.31 13.37
CA LYS A 92 -0.54 -3.39 14.60
C LYS A 92 -2.02 -3.69 14.34
N PHE A 93 -2.48 -3.40 13.13
CA PHE A 93 -3.84 -3.70 12.68
C PHE A 93 -4.03 -5.20 12.38
N LEU A 94 -2.93 -5.95 12.25
CA LEU A 94 -2.93 -7.39 12.14
C LEU A 94 -2.67 -8.00 13.52
N GLU A 95 -3.52 -8.93 13.93
CA GLU A 95 -3.29 -9.76 15.12
C GLU A 95 -2.29 -10.88 14.79
N LEU A 96 -1.03 -10.50 14.49
CA LEU A 96 0.02 -11.45 14.12
C LEU A 96 0.47 -12.27 15.34
N GLU A 97 0.30 -13.59 15.26
CA GLU A 97 0.79 -14.51 16.29
C GLU A 97 2.29 -14.78 16.12
N GLU A 98 2.66 -15.28 14.93
CA GLU A 98 4.01 -15.71 14.55
C GLU A 98 4.39 -15.35 13.10
N LEU A 99 5.60 -15.72 12.68
CA LEU A 99 6.14 -15.55 11.32
C LEU A 99 6.68 -16.90 10.80
N PRO A 100 6.66 -17.16 9.47
CA PRO A 100 6.15 -16.29 8.42
C PRO A 100 4.63 -16.15 8.49
N ALA A 101 4.10 -15.02 8.05
CA ALA A 101 2.67 -14.77 7.95
C ALA A 101 2.33 -14.41 6.50
N TYR A 102 1.28 -15.03 6.00
CA TYR A 102 0.77 -14.89 4.65
C TYR A 102 -0.60 -14.25 4.72
N LEU A 103 -0.75 -13.13 4.03
CA LEU A 103 -2.01 -12.42 3.93
C LEU A 103 -2.43 -12.29 2.49
N ALA A 104 -3.69 -12.61 2.22
CA ALA A 104 -4.32 -12.37 0.92
C ALA A 104 -5.35 -11.25 1.06
N PHE A 105 -5.24 -10.26 0.18
CA PHE A 105 -6.14 -9.12 0.11
C PHE A 105 -6.95 -9.19 -1.19
N ASP A 106 -8.27 -9.05 -1.08
CA ASP A 106 -9.11 -8.73 -2.23
C ASP A 106 -9.12 -7.20 -2.45
N ASN A 107 -10.08 -6.69 -3.21
CA ASN A 107 -10.16 -5.27 -3.51
C ASN A 107 -10.51 -4.37 -2.30
N ASN A 108 -10.99 -4.94 -1.19
CA ASN A 108 -11.58 -4.17 -0.09
C ASN A 108 -11.18 -4.66 1.31
N ASN A 109 -10.69 -5.88 1.47
CA ASN A 109 -10.43 -6.49 2.77
C ASN A 109 -9.27 -7.51 2.73
N ILE A 110 -8.78 -7.87 3.91
CA ILE A 110 -8.04 -9.12 4.13
C ILE A 110 -9.04 -10.28 4.09
N VAL A 111 -8.80 -11.24 3.20
CA VAL A 111 -9.64 -12.44 3.02
C VAL A 111 -8.99 -13.72 3.52
N LEU A 112 -7.69 -13.69 3.77
CA LEU A 112 -6.93 -14.76 4.43
C LEU A 112 -5.79 -14.15 5.24
N GLN A 113 -5.60 -14.64 6.46
CA GLN A 113 -4.38 -14.49 7.25
C GLN A 113 -4.02 -15.88 7.80
N THR A 114 -2.84 -16.39 7.46
CA THR A 114 -2.37 -17.69 7.92
C THR A 114 -0.86 -17.69 8.11
N ASN A 115 -0.36 -18.60 8.94
CA ASN A 115 1.06 -18.91 9.09
C ASN A 115 1.46 -20.18 8.32
N ASN A 116 0.52 -20.78 7.60
CA ASN A 116 0.71 -22.02 6.85
C ASN A 116 0.65 -21.76 5.33
N GLU A 117 1.75 -22.03 4.64
CA GLU A 117 1.85 -21.87 3.18
C GLU A 117 0.89 -22.80 2.42
N GLU A 118 0.70 -24.04 2.89
CA GLU A 118 -0.24 -24.99 2.25
C GLU A 118 -1.69 -24.49 2.33
N GLU A 119 -2.05 -23.78 3.41
CA GLU A 119 -3.36 -23.16 3.56
C GLU A 119 -3.55 -22.01 2.58
N LEU A 120 -2.52 -21.18 2.39
CA LEU A 120 -2.49 -20.15 1.35
C LEU A 120 -2.68 -20.76 -0.04
N ILE A 121 -1.90 -21.79 -0.38
CA ILE A 121 -1.96 -22.45 -1.68
C ILE A 121 -3.37 -22.99 -1.93
N LYS A 122 -3.92 -23.71 -0.95
CA LYS A 122 -5.27 -24.26 -1.05
C LYS A 122 -6.33 -23.18 -1.23
N PHE A 123 -6.25 -22.10 -0.45
CA PHE A 123 -7.16 -20.97 -0.57
C PHE A 123 -7.12 -20.38 -2.00
N LEU A 124 -5.93 -20.18 -2.55
CA LEU A 124 -5.77 -19.60 -3.89
C LEU A 124 -6.26 -20.54 -4.99
N GLN A 125 -5.99 -21.85 -4.85
CA GLN A 125 -6.48 -22.88 -5.77
C GLN A 125 -8.02 -23.01 -5.78
N ASP A 126 -8.65 -22.99 -4.60
CA ASP A 126 -10.11 -23.07 -4.45
C ASP A 126 -10.84 -21.84 -5.03
N LYS A 127 -10.10 -20.74 -5.26
CA LYS A 127 -10.61 -19.46 -5.78
C LYS A 127 -10.23 -19.20 -7.23
N VAL A 128 -9.67 -20.17 -7.95
CA VAL A 128 -9.46 -20.06 -9.39
C VAL A 128 -10.83 -20.03 -10.09
N PRO A 129 -11.17 -18.96 -10.85
CA PRO A 129 -12.43 -18.92 -11.58
C PRO A 129 -12.53 -20.10 -12.55
N GLU A 130 -13.68 -20.79 -12.59
CA GLU A 130 -13.91 -21.95 -13.47
C GLU A 130 -13.61 -21.66 -14.95
N SER A 131 -13.71 -20.39 -15.36
CA SER A 131 -13.39 -19.91 -16.70
C SER A 131 -11.91 -20.02 -17.08
N TRP A 132 -11.02 -20.44 -16.17
CA TRP A 132 -9.57 -20.52 -16.38
C TRP A 132 -9.08 -21.97 -16.53
N ASN A 133 -9.99 -22.94 -16.47
CA ASN A 133 -9.75 -24.35 -16.78
C ASN A 133 -9.88 -24.58 -18.30
N TYR A 134 -8.81 -24.31 -19.06
CA TYR A 134 -8.70 -24.64 -20.48
C TYR A 134 -7.63 -25.70 -20.72
#